data_AF-A0A3M2QL78-F1
#
_entry.id   AF-A0A3M2QL78-F1
#
_cell.length_a   1.000
_cell.length_b   1.000
_cell.length_c   1.000
_cell.angle_alpha   90.00
_cell.angle_beta   90.00
_cell.angle_gamma   90.00
#
_symmetry.space_group_name_H-M   'P 1'
#
loop_
_entity.id
_entity.type
_entity.pdbx_description
1 polymer ?
#
loop_
_entity_poly.entity_id
_entity_poly.type
_entity_poly.pdbx_seq_one_letter_code
_entity_poly.pdbx_strand_id
1 'polypeptide(L)'
;VSINNLMINEDDDNPSWPAFVIDLDLAIKESREAASGAKGKTGTRAFMAIGALLGEQHSFMHDLESFFWVLFWICIHYDGQGQETGPTEFESWNYESDNKLVRSKVGTIGDESIFLKIADESF
;
A
#
# COMPACT_ATOMS: atom_id res chain seq x y z
N VAL A 1 2.43 -2.47 -5.58
CA VAL A 1 3.25 -2.98 -4.46
C VAL A 1 2.33 -3.59 -3.41
N SER A 2 2.73 -4.67 -2.73
CA SER A 2 1.94 -5.34 -1.68
C SER A 2 2.84 -5.80 -0.53
N ILE A 3 2.27 -6.21 0.62
CA ILE A 3 3.04 -6.73 1.77
C ILE A 3 3.92 -7.92 1.36
N ASN A 4 3.40 -8.81 0.51
CA ASN A 4 4.13 -9.99 0.04
C ASN A 4 5.32 -9.65 -0.87
N ASN A 5 5.45 -8.38 -1.27
CA ASN A 5 6.56 -7.91 -2.10
C ASN A 5 7.69 -7.33 -1.22
N LEU A 6 7.59 -7.39 0.10
CA LEU A 6 8.61 -6.91 1.04
C LEU A 6 9.25 -8.08 1.78
N MET A 7 10.57 -8.17 1.70
CA MET A 7 11.36 -9.14 2.47
C MET A 7 12.14 -8.41 3.56
N ILE A 8 12.06 -8.91 4.78
CA ILE A 8 12.83 -8.43 5.93
C ILE A 8 13.80 -9.55 6.34
N ASN A 9 15.07 -9.19 6.52
CA ASN A 9 16.05 -10.06 7.14
C ASN A 9 15.97 -9.90 8.66
N GLU A 10 15.47 -10.92 9.35
CA GLU A 10 15.34 -10.94 10.81
C GLU A 10 16.64 -11.35 11.54
N ASP A 11 17.66 -11.76 10.79
CA ASP A 11 18.97 -12.12 11.33
C ASP A 11 19.89 -10.89 11.37
N ASP A 12 20.03 -10.31 12.57
CA ASP A 12 20.87 -9.15 12.87
C ASP A 12 22.38 -9.43 12.64
N ASP A 13 22.80 -10.69 12.70
CA ASP A 13 24.20 -11.11 12.49
C ASP A 13 24.50 -11.39 11.01
N ASN A 14 23.47 -11.43 10.16
CA ASN A 14 23.64 -11.67 8.74
C ASN A 14 24.02 -10.35 8.02
N PRO A 15 25.20 -10.27 7.36
CA PRO A 15 25.67 -9.06 6.70
C PRO A 15 24.92 -8.71 5.41
N SER A 16 23.87 -9.46 5.06
CA SER A 16 22.99 -9.19 3.91
C SER A 16 22.12 -7.94 4.14
N TRP A 17 21.42 -7.50 3.10
CA TRP A 17 20.53 -6.34 3.18
C TRP A 17 19.45 -6.54 4.26
N PRO A 18 19.22 -5.55 5.16
CA PRO A 18 18.22 -5.65 6.22
C PRO A 18 16.79 -5.83 5.71
N ALA A 19 16.47 -5.24 4.56
CA ALA A 19 15.20 -5.43 3.88
C ALA A 19 15.34 -5.10 2.39
N PHE A 20 14.51 -5.72 1.55
CA PHE A 20 14.45 -5.43 0.12
C PHE A 20 13.08 -5.75 -0.49
N VAL A 21 12.74 -5.06 -1.58
CA VAL A 21 11.52 -5.31 -2.35
C VAL A 21 11.78 -6.44 -3.35
N ILE A 22 10.85 -7.38 -3.44
CA ILE A 22 10.85 -8.48 -4.40
C ILE A 22 9.66 -8.35 -5.37
N ASP A 23 9.59 -9.27 -6.34
CA ASP A 23 8.52 -9.34 -7.34
C ASP A 23 8.41 -8.04 -8.18
N LEU A 24 9.42 -7.87 -9.04
CA LEU A 24 9.55 -6.76 -10.00
C LEU A 24 9.10 -7.17 -11.41
N ASP A 25 8.34 -8.25 -11.56
CA ASP A 25 7.95 -8.79 -12.87
C ASP A 25 7.06 -7.82 -13.67
N LEU A 26 6.34 -6.93 -12.96
CA LEU A 26 5.54 -5.86 -13.55
C LEU A 26 6.27 -4.50 -13.61
N ALA A 27 7.51 -4.42 -13.12
CA ALA A 27 8.26 -3.17 -13.09
C ALA A 27 8.63 -2.72 -14.53
N ILE A 28 8.43 -1.44 -14.79
CA ILE A 28 8.80 -0.81 -16.06
C ILE A 28 9.92 0.21 -15.85
N LYS A 29 10.81 0.35 -16.83
CA LYS A 29 11.76 1.47 -16.85
C LYS A 29 11.01 2.75 -17.21
N GLU A 30 11.19 3.82 -16.43
CA GLU A 30 10.53 5.13 -16.65
C GLU A 30 10.77 5.71 -18.06
N SER A 31 11.88 5.37 -18.72
CA SER A 31 12.20 5.86 -20.06
C SER A 31 11.32 5.27 -21.18
N ARG A 32 10.32 4.43 -20.85
CA ARG A 32 9.32 4.00 -21.82
C ARG A 32 8.17 5.01 -21.85
N GLU A 33 8.01 5.65 -23.00
CA GLU A 33 6.95 6.62 -23.33
C GLU A 33 5.53 6.01 -23.36
N ALA A 34 5.38 4.70 -23.11
CA ALA A 34 4.10 4.02 -23.09
C ALA A 34 4.03 2.93 -21.99
N ALA A 35 2.96 2.99 -21.21
CA ALA A 35 2.60 1.98 -20.20
C ALA A 35 2.45 0.60 -20.85
N SER A 36 2.85 -0.45 -20.15
CA SER A 36 2.49 -1.81 -20.56
C SER A 36 0.96 -1.87 -20.58
N GLY A 37 0.38 -2.42 -21.65
CA GLY A 37 -1.06 -2.45 -21.91
C GLY A 37 -1.90 -3.27 -20.93
N ALA A 38 -1.47 -3.42 -19.67
CA ALA A 38 -2.22 -4.03 -18.59
C ALA A 38 -3.42 -3.12 -18.24
N LYS A 39 -4.50 -3.25 -19.02
CA LYS A 39 -5.80 -2.60 -18.79
C LYS A 39 -6.60 -3.22 -17.64
N GLY A 40 -6.00 -4.15 -16.89
CA GLY A 40 -6.62 -4.73 -15.70
C GLY A 40 -6.22 -3.92 -14.48
N LYS A 41 -7.19 -3.49 -13.66
CA LYS A 41 -6.93 -3.09 -12.27
C LYS A 41 -6.50 -4.34 -11.49
N THR A 42 -5.24 -4.75 -11.65
CA THR A 42 -4.67 -5.94 -11.00
C THR A 42 -3.86 -5.50 -9.78
N GLY A 43 -4.20 -6.03 -8.62
CA GLY A 43 -3.56 -5.72 -7.33
C GLY A 43 -4.53 -5.86 -6.17
N THR A 44 -4.01 -5.93 -4.94
CA THR A 44 -4.83 -5.86 -3.72
C THR A 44 -5.45 -4.47 -3.62
N ARG A 45 -6.79 -4.37 -3.59
CA ARG A 45 -7.51 -3.08 -3.68
C ARG A 45 -7.09 -2.10 -2.58
N ALA A 46 -6.88 -2.59 -1.35
CA ALA A 46 -6.41 -1.78 -0.23
C ALA A 46 -5.10 -1.02 -0.52
N PHE A 47 -4.22 -1.56 -1.38
CA PHE A 47 -2.93 -0.96 -1.71
C PHE A 47 -2.93 -0.15 -3.00
N MET A 48 -4.05 -0.07 -3.74
CA MET A 48 -4.10 0.73 -4.96
C MET A 48 -4.07 2.23 -4.61
N ALA A 49 -3.27 2.98 -5.35
CA ALA A 49 -3.24 4.44 -5.31
C ALA A 49 -4.59 5.06 -5.72
N ILE A 50 -4.93 6.22 -5.16
CA ILE A 50 -6.16 6.96 -5.45
C ILE A 50 -6.26 7.28 -6.95
N GLY A 51 -5.18 7.79 -7.55
CA GLY A 51 -5.15 8.10 -8.99
C GLY A 51 -5.38 6.85 -9.86
N ALA A 52 -4.77 5.71 -9.47
CA ALA A 52 -4.99 4.43 -10.15
C ALA A 52 -6.45 3.93 -10.04
N LEU A 53 -7.11 4.14 -8.89
CA LEU A 53 -8.53 3.83 -8.71
C LEU A 53 -9.43 4.71 -9.60
N LEU A 54 -9.06 5.99 -9.77
CA LEU A 54 -9.72 6.95 -10.65
C LEU A 54 -9.44 6.70 -12.15
N GLY A 55 -8.56 5.76 -12.48
CA GLY A 55 -8.22 5.39 -13.85
C GLY A 55 -7.17 6.28 -14.50
N GLU A 56 -6.39 7.00 -13.69
CA GLU A 56 -5.23 7.74 -14.16
C GLU A 56 -4.17 6.78 -14.71
N GLN A 57 -3.35 7.28 -15.64
CA GLN A 57 -2.24 6.51 -16.18
C GLN A 57 -1.22 6.23 -15.07
N HIS A 58 -0.78 4.97 -14.96
CA HIS A 58 0.19 4.55 -13.96
C HIS A 58 1.47 5.41 -14.02
N SER A 59 1.97 5.83 -12.86
CA SER A 59 3.17 6.65 -12.71
C SER A 59 3.90 6.22 -11.43
N PHE A 60 5.18 6.60 -11.28
CA PHE A 60 5.95 6.26 -10.09
C PHE A 60 5.30 6.82 -8.80
N MET A 61 4.55 7.94 -8.89
CA MET A 61 3.82 8.51 -7.74
C MET A 61 2.77 7.53 -7.21
N HIS A 62 2.14 6.76 -8.10
CA HIS A 62 1.19 5.72 -7.69
C HIS A 62 1.89 4.56 -6.98
N ASP A 63 3.13 4.22 -7.35
CA ASP A 63 3.91 3.20 -6.65
C ASP A 63 4.30 3.66 -5.24
N LEU A 64 4.68 4.94 -5.08
CA LEU A 64 4.94 5.55 -3.76
C LEU A 64 3.69 5.57 -2.89
N GLU A 65 2.55 5.98 -3.44
CA GLU A 65 1.28 5.98 -2.71
C GLU A 65 0.86 4.55 -2.31
N SER A 66 1.04 3.58 -3.21
CA SER A 66 0.77 2.17 -2.92
C SER A 66 1.66 1.65 -1.79
N PHE A 67 2.94 2.03 -1.77
CA PHE A 67 3.87 1.68 -0.69
C PHE A 67 3.47 2.31 0.65
N PHE A 68 3.02 3.56 0.65
CA PHE A 68 2.45 4.19 1.84
C PHE A 68 1.26 3.39 2.38
N TRP A 69 0.33 2.96 1.52
CA TRP A 69 -0.82 2.16 1.96
C TRP A 69 -0.44 0.77 2.49
N VAL A 70 0.66 0.18 2.02
CA VAL A 70 1.22 -1.05 2.58
C VAL A 70 1.73 -0.82 4.00
N LEU A 71 2.50 0.25 4.23
CA LEU A 71 2.98 0.59 5.58
C LEU A 71 1.82 0.89 6.53
N PHE A 72 0.85 1.69 6.05
CA PHE A 72 -0.37 1.97 6.80
C PHE A 72 -1.07 0.68 7.23
N TRP A 73 -1.25 -0.26 6.30
CA TRP A 73 -1.88 -1.55 6.55
C TRP A 73 -1.13 -2.40 7.57
N ILE A 74 0.20 -2.42 7.49
CA ILE A 74 1.03 -3.17 8.45
C ILE A 74 0.80 -2.62 9.85
N CYS A 75 0.87 -1.30 10.02
CA CYS A 75 0.77 -0.68 11.33
C CYS A 75 -0.60 -0.88 12.01
N ILE A 76 -1.71 -0.95 11.25
CA ILE A 76 -3.04 -1.16 11.82
C ILE A 76 -3.37 -2.65 12.08
N HIS A 77 -2.84 -3.58 11.28
CA HIS A 77 -3.24 -4.99 11.31
C HIS A 77 -2.25 -5.88 12.06
N TYR A 78 -1.02 -5.42 12.31
CA TYR A 78 0.00 -6.20 13.00
C TYR A 78 0.56 -5.43 14.19
N ASP A 79 0.74 -6.12 15.30
CA ASP A 79 1.40 -5.56 16.48
C ASP A 79 2.93 -5.54 16.30
N GLY A 80 3.65 -4.98 17.28
CA GLY A 80 5.11 -4.95 17.28
C GLY A 80 5.80 -6.33 17.31
N GLN A 81 5.05 -7.42 17.51
CA GLN A 81 5.52 -8.80 17.42
C GLN A 81 5.07 -9.50 16.13
N GLY A 82 4.49 -8.75 15.18
CA GLY A 82 4.02 -9.25 13.89
C GLY A 82 2.77 -10.13 14.00
N GLN A 83 2.04 -10.09 15.12
CA GLN A 83 0.78 -10.82 15.29
C GLN A 83 -0.39 -9.98 14.80
N GLU A 84 -1.38 -10.63 14.17
CA GLU A 84 -2.58 -9.94 13.73
C GLU A 84 -3.34 -9.36 14.93
N THR A 85 -3.61 -8.05 14.89
CA THR A 85 -4.31 -7.30 15.96
C THR A 85 -5.82 -7.57 15.96
N GLY A 86 -6.34 -8.17 14.88
CA GLY A 86 -7.74 -8.49 14.67
C GLY A 86 -8.38 -7.67 13.54
N PRO A 87 -9.71 -7.82 13.33
CA PRO A 87 -10.40 -7.11 12.26
C PRO A 87 -10.43 -5.60 12.52
N THR A 88 -10.01 -4.81 11.53
CA THR A 88 -10.12 -3.34 11.56
C THR A 88 -11.21 -2.86 10.60
N GLU A 89 -11.60 -1.58 10.69
CA GLU A 89 -12.50 -1.00 9.68
C GLU A 89 -11.91 -0.99 8.27
N PHE A 90 -10.58 -0.99 8.16
CA PHE A 90 -9.85 -0.92 6.90
C PHE A 90 -9.91 -2.22 6.10
N GLU A 91 -10.30 -3.35 6.71
CA GLU A 91 -10.61 -4.59 5.99
C GLU A 91 -11.69 -4.39 4.91
N SER A 92 -12.59 -3.43 5.11
CA SER A 92 -13.61 -3.10 4.11
C SER A 92 -13.00 -2.66 2.78
N TRP A 93 -11.79 -2.07 2.77
CA TRP A 93 -11.15 -1.51 1.56
C TRP A 93 -10.95 -2.56 0.47
N ASN A 94 -10.82 -3.83 0.83
CA ASN A 94 -10.72 -4.93 -0.13
C ASN A 94 -12.02 -5.23 -0.88
N TYR A 95 -13.15 -4.72 -0.41
CA TYR A 95 -14.49 -5.03 -0.94
C TYR A 95 -15.26 -3.79 -1.40
N GLU A 96 -14.76 -2.59 -1.07
CA GLU A 96 -15.39 -1.33 -1.46
C GLU A 96 -15.33 -1.06 -2.96
N SER A 97 -16.36 -0.42 -3.49
CA SER A 97 -16.34 0.11 -4.86
C SER A 97 -15.28 1.21 -4.99
N ASP A 98 -14.74 1.39 -6.21
CA ASP A 98 -13.65 2.35 -6.45
C ASP A 98 -13.94 3.74 -5.88
N ASN A 99 -15.14 4.27 -6.14
CA ASN A 99 -15.55 5.59 -5.65
C ASN A 99 -15.65 5.67 -4.12
N LYS A 100 -16.04 4.58 -3.46
CA LYS A 100 -16.13 4.55 -2.00
C LYS A 100 -14.72 4.48 -1.40
N LEU A 101 -13.87 3.61 -1.94
CA LEU A 101 -12.48 3.47 -1.51
C LEU A 101 -11.67 4.76 -1.69
N VAL A 102 -11.82 5.44 -2.82
CA VAL A 102 -11.20 6.76 -3.05
C VAL A 102 -11.60 7.75 -1.96
N ARG A 103 -12.90 7.86 -1.65
CA ARG A 103 -13.39 8.76 -0.59
C ARG A 103 -12.87 8.36 0.79
N SER A 104 -12.83 7.07 1.08
CA SER A 104 -12.31 6.56 2.36
C SER A 104 -10.84 6.92 2.53
N LYS A 105 -10.01 6.66 1.51
CA LYS A 105 -8.58 7.00 1.52
C LYS A 105 -8.36 8.50 1.67
N VAL A 106 -9.00 9.32 0.83
CA VAL A 106 -8.93 10.78 0.92
C VAL A 106 -9.40 11.27 2.29
N GLY A 107 -10.46 10.71 2.85
CA GLY A 107 -10.94 11.08 4.19
C GLY A 107 -9.98 10.69 5.31
N THR A 108 -9.22 9.60 5.14
CA THR A 108 -8.26 9.10 6.14
C THR A 108 -7.03 10.02 6.25
N ILE A 109 -6.52 10.50 5.11
CA ILE A 109 -5.28 11.32 5.06
C ILE A 109 -5.52 12.81 4.74
N GLY A 110 -6.77 13.20 4.48
CA GLY A 110 -7.12 14.53 4.00
C GLY A 110 -7.03 15.62 5.06
N ASP A 111 -6.97 15.24 6.33
CA ASP A 111 -6.77 16.14 7.47
C ASP A 111 -5.74 15.53 8.43
N GLU A 112 -4.69 16.29 8.72
CA GLU A 112 -3.57 15.85 9.57
C GLU A 112 -4.05 15.52 11.00
N SER A 113 -4.97 16.30 11.57
CA SER A 113 -5.44 16.08 12.94
C SER A 113 -6.28 14.80 13.04
N ILE A 114 -7.07 14.50 12.01
CA ILE A 114 -7.82 13.25 11.91
C ILE A 114 -6.85 12.08 11.73
N PHE A 115 -5.88 12.21 10.82
CA PHE A 115 -4.89 11.17 10.57
C PHE A 115 -4.09 10.83 11.84
N LEU A 116 -3.57 11.85 12.54
CA LEU A 116 -2.83 11.66 13.80
C LEU A 116 -3.68 11.01 14.89
N LYS A 117 -4.98 11.31 14.94
CA LYS A 117 -5.89 10.67 15.88
C LYS A 117 -6.10 9.19 15.55
N ILE A 118 -6.34 8.86 14.27
CA ILE A 118 -6.44 7.46 13.82
C ILE A 118 -5.13 6.71 14.15
N ALA A 119 -4.00 7.37 13.93
CA ALA A 119 -2.69 6.83 14.22
C ALA A 119 -2.50 6.51 15.71
N ASP A 120 -2.84 7.42 16.61
CA ASP A 120 -2.74 7.22 18.07
C ASP A 120 -3.69 6.11 18.58
N GLU A 121 -4.86 5.94 17.94
CA GLU A 121 -5.83 4.91 18.31
C GLU A 121 -5.49 3.53 17.73
N SER A 122 -4.70 3.45 16.65
CA SER A 122 -4.49 2.23 15.87
C SER A 122 -3.05 1.71 15.82
N PHE A 123 -2.04 2.51 16.17
CA PHE A 123 -0.61 2.19 16.08
C PHE A 123 0.07 2.04 17.45
#